data_AF-A0A2U2SHL2-F1
#
_entry.id   AF-A0A2U2SHL2-F1
#
_cell.length_a   1.000
_cell.length_b   1.000
_cell.length_c   1.000
_cell.angle_alpha   90.00
_cell.angle_beta   90.00
_cell.angle_gamma   90.00
#
_symmetry.space_group_name_H-M   'P 1'
#
loop_
_entity.id
_entity.type
_entity.pdbx_description
1 polymer ?
#
loop_
_entity_poly.entity_id
_entity_poly.type
_entity_poly.pdbx_seq_one_letter_code
_entity_poly.pdbx_strand_id
1 'polypeptide(L)'
;MTPSENHSIRHPIFKPIFLWTLALAFWGLLSGRSGAVFLHATEAVHPAASPSPTYTPRATETPESFMPVIEEFRCHPCVIDPGESATLHWDVRGARWVTLDGRGVEAPGTLQVRPDQTTTYRLVAANPNGRSEKAVTIEVRGLPVIHHFSCSPCQVRAGEPATLSWDLSGGVAAYLDGQGVTAPGSTVVYPQKTTTYRLEAVGERGSVERLVTVTVLEGVQPEAIRLALQQLGYHVQAVQLHPLVSGARSWTVVMTAACPLAQGEGGCRQAIADQFYWGLKVLYDSGASEPLTVGLFDGIRYTIFLTITPATLEAFLRGEIDGHTLWRSGRWNLWDDWSSRWQSFERSAFTAKRFITPRFVY
;
A
#
# COMPACT_ATOMS: atom_id res chain seq x y z
N MET A 1 39.06 -25.61 12.82
CA MET A 1 39.75 -25.52 11.51
C MET A 1 38.96 -24.58 10.62
N THR A 2 39.29 -23.28 10.68
CA THR A 2 39.27 -22.33 9.55
C THR A 2 40.48 -22.65 8.63
N PRO A 3 40.62 -22.14 7.37
CA PRO A 3 40.37 -20.77 6.87
C PRO A 3 39.72 -20.76 5.44
N SER A 4 39.50 -19.67 4.69
CA SER A 4 40.04 -18.31 4.70
C SER A 4 39.06 -17.29 4.11
N GLU A 5 39.29 -16.03 4.48
CA GLU A 5 38.73 -14.79 3.93
C GLU A 5 39.09 -14.57 2.45
N ASN A 6 38.31 -13.73 1.75
CA ASN A 6 38.90 -12.59 1.05
C ASN A 6 37.88 -11.48 0.75
N HIS A 7 38.25 -10.26 1.15
CA HIS A 7 37.65 -8.98 0.79
C HIS A 7 37.97 -8.59 -0.65
N SER A 8 37.06 -7.90 -1.36
CA SER A 8 37.47 -6.89 -2.33
C SER A 8 36.39 -5.84 -2.59
N ILE A 9 36.75 -4.58 -2.35
CA ILE A 9 36.04 -3.35 -2.72
C ILE A 9 36.65 -2.86 -4.04
N ARG A 10 35.84 -2.41 -5.01
CA ARG A 10 36.19 -1.30 -5.94
C ARG A 10 34.96 -0.77 -6.71
N HIS A 11 34.90 0.56 -6.78
CA HIS A 11 33.88 1.42 -7.40
C HIS A 11 33.96 1.49 -8.95
N PRO A 12 32.94 2.06 -9.63
CA PRO A 12 32.67 1.87 -11.06
C PRO A 12 33.08 3.07 -11.92
N ILE A 13 33.61 2.83 -13.14
CA ILE A 13 33.69 3.82 -14.24
C ILE A 13 33.69 3.04 -15.56
N PHE A 14 32.77 3.32 -16.49
CA PHE A 14 33.03 3.69 -17.90
C PHE A 14 31.70 3.86 -18.69
N LYS A 15 31.62 4.99 -19.40
CA LYS A 15 30.53 5.44 -20.30
C LYS A 15 31.02 5.33 -21.78
N PRO A 16 30.17 5.61 -22.79
CA PRO A 16 30.01 4.78 -23.99
C PRO A 16 30.79 5.25 -25.21
N ILE A 17 30.94 4.37 -26.21
CA ILE A 17 31.43 4.70 -27.56
C ILE A 17 30.59 3.88 -28.56
N PHE A 18 29.93 4.55 -29.50
CA PHE A 18 29.91 4.08 -30.90
C PHE A 18 29.59 5.25 -31.84
N LEU A 19 30.63 5.66 -32.58
CA LEU A 19 30.61 6.55 -33.74
C LEU A 19 30.39 5.71 -35.01
N TRP A 20 29.71 6.28 -36.00
CA TRP A 20 29.90 5.90 -37.41
C TRP A 20 29.93 7.18 -38.27
N THR A 21 31.03 7.37 -39.00
CA THR A 21 31.16 8.33 -40.10
C THR A 21 31.87 7.67 -41.29
N LEU A 22 31.46 8.16 -42.47
CA LEU A 22 32.22 8.40 -43.70
C LEU A 22 32.33 7.30 -44.78
N ALA A 23 31.93 7.69 -46.01
CA ALA A 23 32.72 7.66 -47.26
C ALA A 23 31.80 8.05 -48.44
N LEU A 24 32.18 8.68 -49.55
CA LEU A 24 33.27 9.56 -50.01
C LEU A 24 32.86 9.90 -51.46
N ALA A 25 33.04 11.15 -51.89
CA ALA A 25 32.98 11.57 -53.29
C ALA A 25 34.41 11.87 -53.77
N PHE A 26 34.75 11.61 -55.05
CA PHE A 26 35.48 12.52 -55.95
C PHE A 26 35.79 11.93 -57.36
N TRP A 27 35.52 12.76 -58.38
CA TRP A 27 36.19 13.08 -59.66
C TRP A 27 36.66 12.11 -60.77
N GLY A 28 36.48 12.65 -62.00
CA GLY A 28 37.41 12.63 -63.15
C GLY A 28 36.64 12.67 -64.48
N LEU A 29 37.03 13.32 -65.59
CA LEU A 29 38.00 14.35 -65.97
C LEU A 29 37.72 14.63 -67.47
N LEU A 30 37.99 15.86 -67.94
CA LEU A 30 37.82 16.33 -69.32
C LEU A 30 38.84 15.77 -70.33
N SER A 31 38.40 15.58 -71.58
CA SER A 31 39.12 15.86 -72.85
C SER A 31 38.10 15.77 -73.99
N GLY A 32 38.01 16.60 -75.03
CA GLY A 32 38.92 17.57 -75.62
C GLY A 32 39.31 17.13 -77.03
N ARG A 33 38.54 17.50 -78.07
CA ARG A 33 39.08 17.62 -79.44
C ARG A 33 38.21 18.46 -80.37
N SER A 34 38.81 19.56 -80.83
CA SER A 34 38.32 20.46 -81.88
C SER A 34 38.62 19.90 -83.26
N GLY A 35 37.72 20.17 -84.21
CA GLY A 35 37.95 20.03 -85.64
C GLY A 35 36.95 20.91 -86.40
N ALA A 36 37.40 22.08 -86.85
CA ALA A 36 36.66 22.96 -87.74
C ALA A 36 37.25 22.84 -89.15
N VAL A 37 36.39 22.66 -90.16
CA VAL A 37 36.73 22.82 -91.59
C VAL A 37 35.68 23.72 -92.23
N PHE A 38 36.17 24.65 -93.05
CA PHE A 38 35.49 25.78 -93.66
C PHE A 38 34.54 25.40 -94.81
N LEU A 39 33.36 26.03 -94.76
CA LEU A 39 32.54 26.65 -95.82
C LEU A 39 32.60 26.14 -97.28
N HIS A 40 31.44 25.70 -97.77
CA HIS A 40 30.91 26.18 -99.04
C HIS A 40 29.46 26.63 -98.86
N ALA A 41 29.21 27.89 -99.16
CA ALA A 41 27.88 28.47 -99.24
C ALA A 41 27.17 27.99 -100.52
N THR A 42 25.95 27.50 -100.38
CA THR A 42 24.95 27.49 -101.44
C THR A 42 23.63 27.94 -100.82
N GLU A 43 23.15 29.06 -101.35
CA GLU A 43 21.89 29.70 -101.04
C GLU A 43 20.77 28.97 -101.79
N ALA A 44 19.70 28.57 -101.08
CA ALA A 44 18.33 29.03 -101.36
C ALA A 44 17.23 28.06 -100.86
N VAL A 45 16.13 28.69 -100.44
CA VAL A 45 14.73 28.22 -100.31
C VAL A 45 14.30 27.66 -98.94
N HIS A 46 13.68 28.53 -98.14
CA HIS A 46 12.77 28.18 -97.05
C HIS A 46 11.54 27.41 -97.57
N PRO A 47 11.01 26.44 -96.81
CA PRO A 47 9.66 26.67 -96.26
C PRO A 47 9.38 26.08 -94.87
N ALA A 48 8.38 26.72 -94.23
CA ALA A 48 7.51 26.25 -93.16
C ALA A 48 8.08 26.05 -91.74
N ALA A 49 7.69 26.98 -90.86
CA ALA A 49 7.84 26.90 -89.41
C ALA A 49 7.08 25.70 -88.81
N SER A 50 7.75 24.98 -87.92
CA SER A 50 7.14 23.98 -87.03
C SER A 50 6.35 24.68 -85.92
N PRO A 51 5.13 24.24 -85.56
CA PRO A 51 4.33 24.91 -84.53
C PRO A 51 4.92 24.72 -83.12
N SER A 52 4.95 25.81 -82.35
CA SER A 52 5.25 25.85 -80.92
C SER A 52 4.36 24.88 -80.11
N PRO A 53 4.82 24.34 -78.96
CA PRO A 53 3.99 23.52 -78.10
C PRO A 53 2.77 24.31 -77.63
N THR A 54 1.58 23.80 -77.94
CA THR A 54 0.30 24.33 -77.48
C THR A 54 0.22 24.21 -75.96
N TYR A 55 0.27 25.33 -75.25
CA TYR A 55 -0.20 25.40 -73.87
C TYR A 55 -1.71 25.18 -73.87
N THR A 56 -2.15 23.98 -73.50
CA THR A 56 -3.55 23.77 -73.13
C THR A 56 -3.83 24.61 -71.89
N PRO A 57 -4.75 25.59 -71.92
CA PRO A 57 -5.11 26.28 -70.69
C PRO A 57 -5.71 25.26 -69.72
N ARG A 58 -5.13 25.17 -68.52
CA ARG A 58 -5.72 24.45 -67.40
C ARG A 58 -7.15 24.99 -67.22
N ALA A 59 -8.14 24.10 -67.20
CA ALA A 59 -9.52 24.48 -66.93
C ALA A 59 -9.54 25.38 -65.68
N THR A 60 -10.03 26.60 -65.85
CA THR A 60 -10.33 27.52 -64.75
C THR A 60 -11.34 26.82 -63.86
N GLU A 61 -10.92 26.38 -62.67
CA GLU A 61 -11.85 25.92 -61.63
C GLU A 61 -12.86 27.05 -61.39
N THR A 62 -14.13 26.77 -61.63
CA THR A 62 -15.25 27.66 -61.30
C THR A 62 -15.13 28.04 -59.83
N PRO A 63 -15.13 29.33 -59.45
CA PRO A 63 -15.00 29.72 -58.05
C PRO A 63 -16.18 29.16 -57.26
N GLU A 64 -15.90 28.24 -56.33
CA GLU A 64 -16.87 27.70 -55.37
C GLU A 64 -17.38 28.84 -54.48
N SER A 65 -18.48 29.48 -54.88
CA SER A 65 -19.06 30.68 -54.24
C SER A 65 -19.74 30.41 -52.89
N PHE A 66 -19.52 29.24 -52.29
CA PHE A 66 -20.19 28.84 -51.05
C PHE A 66 -19.19 28.63 -49.92
N MET A 67 -19.63 28.87 -48.68
CA MET A 67 -18.86 28.47 -47.50
C MET A 67 -18.64 26.95 -47.54
N PRO A 68 -17.52 26.45 -46.99
CA PRO A 68 -17.26 25.00 -46.95
C PRO A 68 -18.33 24.29 -46.12
N VAL A 69 -18.68 23.05 -46.45
CA VAL A 69 -19.69 22.26 -45.74
C VAL A 69 -19.05 21.03 -45.15
N ILE A 70 -19.18 20.83 -43.83
CA ILE A 70 -18.81 19.56 -43.18
C ILE A 70 -20.03 18.65 -43.32
N GLU A 71 -20.00 17.78 -44.31
CA GLU A 71 -21.09 16.83 -44.57
C GLU A 71 -21.14 15.80 -43.45
N GLU A 72 -19.97 15.39 -42.95
CA GLU A 72 -19.88 14.43 -41.88
C GLU A 72 -18.70 14.67 -40.94
N PHE A 73 -18.94 14.43 -39.65
CA PHE A 73 -17.89 14.27 -38.66
C PHE A 73 -18.48 13.43 -37.52
N ARG A 74 -17.98 12.20 -37.35
CA ARG A 74 -18.47 11.21 -36.38
C ARG A 74 -17.33 10.40 -35.77
N CYS A 75 -17.58 9.81 -34.61
CA CYS A 75 -16.74 8.76 -34.01
C CYS A 75 -17.43 7.40 -34.09
N HIS A 76 -16.65 6.32 -34.07
CA HIS A 76 -17.13 4.98 -33.79
C HIS A 76 -16.02 4.08 -33.19
N PRO A 77 -16.26 3.45 -32.02
CA PRO A 77 -17.27 3.82 -31.02
C PRO A 77 -17.00 5.22 -30.44
N CYS A 78 -18.04 5.86 -29.87
CA CYS A 78 -17.92 7.17 -29.20
C CYS A 78 -17.80 7.07 -27.68
N VAL A 79 -17.89 5.86 -27.13
CA VAL A 79 -17.69 5.55 -25.72
C VAL A 79 -16.73 4.38 -25.66
N ILE A 80 -15.61 4.54 -24.94
CA ILE A 80 -14.53 3.55 -24.86
C ILE A 80 -13.98 3.44 -23.44
N ASP A 81 -13.24 2.36 -23.17
CA ASP A 81 -12.42 2.26 -21.97
C ASP A 81 -11.07 2.99 -22.16
N PRO A 82 -10.37 3.38 -21.08
CA PRO A 82 -9.09 4.11 -21.19
C PRO A 82 -8.07 3.37 -22.07
N GLY A 83 -7.51 4.07 -23.07
CA GLY A 83 -6.49 3.54 -23.97
C GLY A 83 -7.01 2.65 -25.10
N GLU A 84 -8.32 2.36 -25.13
CA GLU A 84 -8.95 1.71 -26.28
C GLU A 84 -8.99 2.64 -27.51
N SER A 85 -9.26 2.07 -28.68
CA SER A 85 -9.29 2.85 -29.92
C SER A 85 -10.69 3.23 -30.37
N ALA A 86 -10.85 4.49 -30.77
CA ALA A 86 -12.00 4.98 -31.51
C ALA A 86 -11.55 5.45 -32.91
N THR A 87 -12.44 5.38 -33.89
CA THR A 87 -12.18 5.89 -35.23
C THR A 87 -13.00 7.15 -35.48
N LEU A 88 -12.33 8.26 -35.80
CA LEU A 88 -12.94 9.46 -36.33
C LEU A 88 -13.11 9.31 -37.84
N HIS A 89 -14.26 9.72 -38.36
CA HIS A 89 -14.54 9.78 -39.79
C HIS A 89 -15.13 11.14 -40.14
N TRP A 90 -14.67 11.72 -41.25
CA TRP A 90 -15.19 13.00 -41.74
C TRP A 90 -15.26 13.07 -43.25
N ASP A 91 -16.22 13.87 -43.72
CA ASP A 91 -16.38 14.25 -45.12
C ASP A 91 -16.69 15.75 -45.20
N VAL A 92 -16.04 16.42 -46.14
CA VAL A 92 -16.05 17.88 -46.27
C VAL A 92 -16.09 18.26 -47.75
N ARG A 93 -17.03 19.14 -48.09
CA ARG A 93 -17.20 19.67 -49.45
C ARG A 93 -16.86 21.16 -49.50
N GLY A 94 -16.18 21.58 -50.58
CA GLY A 94 -15.90 22.99 -50.87
C GLY A 94 -14.86 23.65 -49.95
N ALA A 95 -14.02 22.87 -49.28
CA ALA A 95 -12.95 23.37 -48.42
C ALA A 95 -11.61 23.38 -49.14
N ARG A 96 -10.87 24.50 -49.03
CA ARG A 96 -9.48 24.58 -49.47
C ARG A 96 -8.51 24.04 -48.41
N TRP A 97 -8.90 24.13 -47.14
CA TRP A 97 -8.12 23.66 -46.00
C TRP A 97 -9.04 22.97 -45.01
N VAL A 98 -8.62 21.80 -44.53
CA VAL A 98 -9.29 21.08 -43.45
C VAL A 98 -8.27 20.82 -42.33
N THR A 99 -8.67 21.08 -41.09
CA THR A 99 -7.83 20.80 -39.92
C THR A 99 -8.60 20.04 -38.86
N LEU A 100 -7.98 19.04 -38.25
CA LEU A 100 -8.43 18.35 -37.06
C LEU A 100 -7.56 18.79 -35.88
N ASP A 101 -8.15 19.44 -34.88
CA ASP A 101 -7.45 20.03 -33.73
C ASP A 101 -6.26 20.92 -34.12
N GLY A 102 -6.42 21.66 -35.23
CA GLY A 102 -5.39 22.56 -35.77
C GLY A 102 -4.32 21.88 -36.63
N ARG A 103 -4.31 20.54 -36.73
CA ARG A 103 -3.45 19.79 -37.66
C ARG A 103 -4.14 19.66 -39.02
N GLY A 104 -3.44 20.00 -40.11
CA GLY A 104 -3.95 19.80 -41.47
C GLY A 104 -4.23 18.33 -41.79
N VAL A 105 -5.39 18.06 -42.37
CA VAL A 105 -5.85 16.72 -42.77
C VAL A 105 -6.49 16.76 -44.16
N GLU A 106 -6.50 15.62 -44.85
CA GLU A 106 -7.23 15.43 -46.11
C GLU A 106 -8.72 15.13 -45.84
N ALA A 107 -9.59 15.40 -46.82
CA ALA A 107 -11.01 15.08 -46.77
C ALA A 107 -11.47 14.45 -48.11
N PRO A 108 -12.30 13.39 -48.09
CA PRO A 108 -12.77 12.66 -46.91
C PRO A 108 -11.61 11.92 -46.20
N GLY A 109 -11.79 11.61 -44.91
CA GLY A 109 -10.71 11.04 -44.12
C GLY A 109 -11.16 10.24 -42.90
N THR A 110 -10.22 9.43 -42.38
CA THR A 110 -10.37 8.66 -41.15
C THR A 110 -9.13 8.74 -40.29
N LEU A 111 -9.29 8.78 -38.97
CA LEU A 111 -8.19 8.71 -38.01
C LEU A 111 -8.55 7.81 -36.84
N GLN A 112 -7.72 6.81 -36.58
CA GLN A 112 -7.79 6.06 -35.33
C GLN A 112 -7.10 6.84 -34.20
N VAL A 113 -7.80 7.00 -33.09
CA VAL A 113 -7.33 7.68 -31.88
C VAL A 113 -7.44 6.77 -30.67
N ARG A 114 -6.62 7.00 -29.64
CA ARG A 114 -6.63 6.26 -28.36
C ARG A 114 -6.59 7.22 -27.18
N PRO A 115 -7.69 7.91 -26.86
CA PRO A 115 -7.71 8.82 -25.73
C PRO A 115 -7.79 8.07 -24.40
N ASP A 116 -7.01 8.52 -23.41
CA ASP A 116 -7.06 7.99 -22.03
C ASP A 116 -8.07 8.76 -21.15
N GLN A 117 -8.56 9.90 -21.64
CA GLN A 117 -9.55 10.76 -20.98
C GLN A 117 -10.58 11.23 -22.01
N THR A 118 -11.80 11.56 -21.57
CA THR A 118 -12.84 12.13 -22.44
C THR A 118 -12.28 13.30 -23.23
N THR A 119 -12.24 13.15 -24.56
CA THR A 119 -11.56 14.08 -25.46
C THR A 119 -12.53 14.55 -26.53
N THR A 120 -12.56 15.86 -26.75
CA THR A 120 -13.35 16.49 -27.82
C THR A 120 -12.43 16.85 -28.98
N TYR A 121 -12.71 16.26 -30.14
CA TYR A 121 -12.03 16.53 -31.40
C TYR A 121 -12.81 17.57 -32.20
N ARG A 122 -12.11 18.51 -32.81
CA ARG A 122 -12.68 19.64 -33.54
C ARG A 122 -12.20 19.66 -34.98
N LEU A 123 -13.12 19.48 -35.92
CA LEU A 123 -12.87 19.59 -37.35
C LEU A 123 -13.24 20.98 -37.85
N VAL A 124 -12.32 21.61 -38.55
CA VAL A 124 -12.48 22.94 -39.15
C VAL A 124 -12.25 22.84 -40.64
N ALA A 125 -13.21 23.31 -41.43
CA ALA A 125 -13.13 23.42 -42.87
C ALA A 125 -13.12 24.89 -43.26
N ALA A 126 -12.19 25.32 -44.11
CA ALA A 126 -12.04 26.71 -44.52
C ALA A 126 -11.75 26.84 -46.02
N ASN A 127 -12.25 27.91 -46.62
CA ASN A 127 -11.89 28.37 -47.95
C ASN A 127 -11.81 29.92 -47.94
N PRO A 128 -11.42 30.60 -49.03
CA PRO A 128 -11.39 32.07 -49.07
C PRO A 128 -12.72 32.76 -48.77
N ASN A 129 -13.84 32.05 -48.90
CA ASN A 129 -15.20 32.56 -48.73
C ASN A 129 -15.76 32.33 -47.31
N GLY A 130 -15.11 31.55 -46.46
CA GLY A 130 -15.55 31.34 -45.07
C GLY A 130 -15.02 30.08 -44.40
N ARG A 131 -15.58 29.79 -43.22
CA ARG A 131 -15.19 28.68 -42.34
C ARG A 131 -16.42 27.99 -41.74
N SER A 132 -16.38 26.66 -41.73
CA SER A 132 -17.33 25.78 -41.03
C SER A 132 -16.60 24.91 -40.03
N GLU A 133 -17.31 24.47 -39.00
CA GLU A 133 -16.72 23.74 -37.89
C GLU A 133 -17.70 22.76 -37.26
N LYS A 134 -17.18 21.62 -36.82
CA LYS A 134 -17.93 20.60 -36.10
C LYS A 134 -17.04 19.95 -35.05
N ALA A 135 -17.63 19.56 -33.92
CA ALA A 135 -16.94 18.85 -32.84
C ALA A 135 -17.57 17.49 -32.60
N VAL A 136 -16.74 16.53 -32.19
CA VAL A 136 -17.13 15.18 -31.79
C VAL A 136 -16.41 14.85 -30.48
N THR A 137 -17.15 14.39 -29.48
CA THR A 137 -16.58 13.97 -28.19
C THR A 137 -16.54 12.45 -28.11
N ILE A 138 -15.36 11.91 -27.79
CA ILE A 138 -15.19 10.51 -27.40
C ILE A 138 -15.16 10.48 -25.87
N GLU A 139 -16.14 9.81 -25.29
CA GLU A 139 -16.27 9.63 -23.86
C GLU A 139 -15.44 8.43 -23.39
N VAL A 140 -14.60 8.64 -22.39
CA VAL A 140 -13.77 7.58 -21.81
C VAL A 140 -14.34 7.23 -20.43
N ARG A 141 -14.97 6.05 -20.32
CA ARG A 141 -15.59 5.56 -19.08
C ARG A 141 -14.79 4.36 -18.56
N GLY A 142 -14.15 4.51 -17.40
CA GLY A 142 -13.34 3.44 -16.80
C GLY A 142 -13.96 2.86 -15.53
N LEU A 143 -13.36 1.77 -15.04
CA LEU A 143 -13.45 1.43 -13.63
C LEU A 143 -12.69 2.48 -12.80
N PRO A 144 -13.15 2.77 -11.58
CA PRO A 144 -12.40 3.64 -10.68
C PRO A 144 -11.07 3.00 -10.26
N VAL A 145 -10.10 3.82 -9.89
CA VAL A 145 -8.78 3.38 -9.43
C VAL A 145 -8.60 3.79 -7.98
N ILE A 146 -8.46 2.82 -7.07
CA ILE A 146 -8.09 3.08 -5.67
C ILE A 146 -6.56 3.15 -5.58
N HIS A 147 -6.00 4.35 -5.44
CA HIS A 147 -4.55 4.58 -5.31
C HIS A 147 -4.01 3.99 -4.00
N HIS A 148 -4.64 4.32 -2.88
CA HIS A 148 -4.34 3.69 -1.60
C HIS A 148 -5.59 3.54 -0.73
N PHE A 149 -5.56 2.52 0.12
CA PHE A 149 -6.44 2.37 1.28
C PHE A 149 -5.57 1.71 2.35
N SER A 150 -5.36 2.40 3.48
CA SER A 150 -4.40 2.00 4.51
C SER A 150 -4.88 2.36 5.92
N CYS A 151 -4.29 1.73 6.93
CA CYS A 151 -4.46 2.06 8.33
C CYS A 151 -3.16 2.59 8.95
N SER A 152 -3.27 3.40 10.00
CA SER A 152 -2.16 3.81 10.85
C SER A 152 -2.64 4.18 12.27
N PRO A 153 -2.16 3.50 13.32
CA PRO A 153 -1.51 2.18 13.29
C PRO A 153 -2.50 1.08 12.83
N CYS A 154 -1.97 0.00 12.23
CA CYS A 154 -2.78 -1.16 11.84
C CYS A 154 -2.91 -2.23 12.95
N GLN A 155 -2.26 -1.99 14.08
CA GLN A 155 -2.27 -2.86 15.24
C GLN A 155 -2.51 -2.00 16.48
N VAL A 156 -3.61 -2.27 17.18
CA VAL A 156 -4.10 -1.47 18.33
C VAL A 156 -4.65 -2.40 19.41
N ARG A 157 -4.80 -1.93 20.65
CA ARG A 157 -5.61 -2.65 21.64
C ARG A 157 -7.09 -2.35 21.44
N ALA A 158 -7.95 -3.14 22.10
CA ALA A 158 -9.39 -2.96 22.02
C ALA A 158 -9.80 -1.54 22.45
N GLY A 159 -10.50 -0.82 21.56
CA GLY A 159 -10.96 0.54 21.79
C GLY A 159 -9.90 1.64 21.63
N GLU A 160 -8.65 1.31 21.30
CA GLU A 160 -7.65 2.31 20.90
C GLU A 160 -7.93 2.81 19.46
N PRO A 161 -7.56 4.07 19.14
CA PRO A 161 -7.82 4.65 17.82
C PRO A 161 -6.89 4.08 16.74
N ALA A 162 -7.45 3.83 15.56
CA ALA A 162 -6.71 3.64 14.31
C ALA A 162 -7.23 4.61 13.25
N THR A 163 -6.36 5.20 12.44
CA THR A 163 -6.76 6.07 11.34
C THR A 163 -6.76 5.28 10.03
N LEU A 164 -7.90 5.26 9.35
CA LEU A 164 -8.02 4.78 7.97
C LEU A 164 -7.84 5.96 7.00
N SER A 165 -7.06 5.77 5.93
CA SER A 165 -6.83 6.79 4.90
C SER A 165 -6.96 6.20 3.50
N TRP A 166 -7.52 6.96 2.56
CA TRP A 166 -7.72 6.52 1.19
C TRP A 166 -7.64 7.66 0.17
N ASP A 167 -7.30 7.27 -1.06
CA ASP A 167 -7.34 8.11 -2.25
C ASP A 167 -7.69 7.28 -3.48
N LEU A 168 -8.50 7.86 -4.38
CA LEU A 168 -9.00 7.20 -5.59
C LEU A 168 -9.35 8.21 -6.68
N SER A 169 -9.42 7.75 -7.93
CA SER A 169 -9.78 8.54 -9.10
C SER A 169 -10.73 7.77 -10.03
N GLY A 170 -11.38 8.48 -10.95
CA GLY A 170 -12.31 7.88 -11.92
C GLY A 170 -13.61 7.31 -11.33
N GLY A 171 -13.87 7.55 -10.05
CA GLY A 171 -15.11 7.16 -9.37
C GLY A 171 -16.12 8.30 -9.30
N VAL A 172 -17.40 7.96 -9.40
CA VAL A 172 -18.54 8.85 -9.16
C VAL A 172 -18.93 8.84 -7.69
N ALA A 173 -18.70 7.73 -6.99
CA ALA A 173 -18.98 7.57 -5.57
C ALA A 173 -17.97 6.65 -4.90
N ALA A 174 -17.83 6.78 -3.58
CA ALA A 174 -17.02 5.91 -2.74
C ALA A 174 -17.78 5.54 -1.46
N TYR A 175 -17.57 4.32 -0.99
CA TYR A 175 -18.24 3.78 0.19
C TYR A 175 -17.23 3.09 1.12
N LEU A 176 -17.22 3.45 2.40
CA LEU A 176 -16.49 2.76 3.45
C LEU A 176 -17.48 1.92 4.25
N ASP A 177 -17.36 0.59 4.18
CA ASP A 177 -18.30 -0.37 4.77
C ASP A 177 -19.78 -0.07 4.40
N GLY A 178 -20.00 0.35 3.16
CA GLY A 178 -21.32 0.72 2.64
C GLY A 178 -21.79 2.13 2.99
N GLN A 179 -21.03 2.90 3.77
CA GLN A 179 -21.34 4.30 4.07
C GLN A 179 -20.66 5.23 3.06
N GLY A 180 -21.41 6.17 2.48
CA GLY A 180 -20.87 7.11 1.50
C GLY A 180 -19.76 8.00 2.09
N VAL A 181 -18.64 8.09 1.39
CA VAL A 181 -17.47 8.90 1.80
C VAL A 181 -16.94 9.73 0.63
N THR A 182 -16.26 10.82 0.95
CA THR A 182 -15.51 11.61 -0.03
C THR A 182 -14.13 11.01 -0.29
N ALA A 183 -13.54 11.30 -1.45
CA ALA A 183 -12.16 10.96 -1.77
C ALA A 183 -11.38 12.18 -2.33
N PRO A 184 -10.11 12.38 -1.93
CA PRO A 184 -9.40 11.67 -0.87
C PRO A 184 -10.05 11.85 0.51
N GLY A 185 -9.80 10.92 1.43
CA GLY A 185 -10.46 10.90 2.73
C GLY A 185 -9.68 10.18 3.82
N SER A 186 -10.07 10.45 5.06
CA SER A 186 -9.52 9.82 6.25
C SER A 186 -10.58 9.77 7.35
N THR A 187 -10.59 8.70 8.15
CA THR A 187 -11.46 8.61 9.34
C THR A 187 -10.76 7.88 10.48
N VAL A 188 -11.13 8.20 11.72
CA VAL A 188 -10.64 7.51 12.92
C VAL A 188 -11.67 6.47 13.35
N VAL A 189 -11.21 5.26 13.65
CA VAL A 189 -12.02 4.13 14.11
C VAL A 189 -11.51 3.60 15.44
N TYR A 190 -12.39 2.95 16.21
CA TYR A 190 -12.09 2.41 17.55
C TYR A 190 -12.51 0.93 17.64
N PRO A 191 -11.80 0.01 16.96
CA PRO A 191 -12.19 -1.38 16.89
C PRO A 191 -12.03 -2.10 18.25
N GLN A 192 -13.04 -2.90 18.62
CA GLN A 192 -13.02 -3.73 19.84
C GLN A 192 -12.45 -5.14 19.58
N LYS A 193 -12.48 -5.57 18.32
CA LYS A 193 -11.97 -6.85 17.83
C LYS A 193 -11.29 -6.59 16.49
N THR A 194 -10.46 -7.53 16.03
CA THR A 194 -9.83 -7.43 14.70
C THR A 194 -10.91 -7.23 13.64
N THR A 195 -10.85 -6.10 12.95
CA THR A 195 -11.88 -5.66 12.00
C THR A 195 -11.25 -5.44 10.64
N THR A 196 -11.89 -5.96 9.60
CA THR A 196 -11.53 -5.67 8.21
C THR A 196 -12.51 -4.66 7.65
N TYR A 197 -11.98 -3.52 7.23
CA TYR A 197 -12.71 -2.43 6.59
C TYR A 197 -12.65 -2.60 5.07
N ARG A 198 -13.74 -2.27 4.39
CA ARG A 198 -13.90 -2.38 2.94
C ARG A 198 -14.16 -1.01 2.33
N LEU A 199 -13.27 -0.56 1.47
CA LEU A 199 -13.47 0.62 0.64
C LEU A 199 -13.92 0.17 -0.76
N GLU A 200 -15.10 0.60 -1.18
CA GLU A 200 -15.66 0.36 -2.51
C GLU A 200 -15.71 1.69 -3.28
N ALA A 201 -15.10 1.72 -4.46
CA ALA A 201 -15.16 2.84 -5.39
C ALA A 201 -16.08 2.45 -6.55
N VAL A 202 -17.04 3.31 -6.89
CA VAL A 202 -18.02 3.07 -7.95
C VAL A 202 -17.81 4.08 -9.07
N GLY A 203 -17.58 3.59 -10.28
CA GLY A 203 -17.50 4.37 -11.51
C GLY A 203 -18.62 3.99 -12.48
N GLU A 204 -18.69 4.65 -13.61
CA GLU A 204 -19.81 4.49 -14.56
C GLU A 204 -19.90 3.10 -15.20
N ARG A 205 -18.81 2.32 -15.19
CA ARG A 205 -18.76 0.96 -15.76
C ARG A 205 -18.77 -0.16 -14.72
N GLY A 206 -18.68 0.16 -13.43
CA GLY A 206 -18.63 -0.84 -12.35
C GLY A 206 -17.89 -0.33 -11.12
N SER A 207 -17.71 -1.21 -10.15
CA SER A 207 -17.01 -0.91 -8.91
C SER A 207 -15.73 -1.72 -8.74
N VAL A 208 -14.78 -1.16 -7.99
CA VAL A 208 -13.62 -1.88 -7.46
C VAL A 208 -13.60 -1.73 -5.95
N GLU A 209 -13.06 -2.71 -5.26
CA GLU A 209 -12.95 -2.68 -3.80
C GLU A 209 -11.54 -2.99 -3.30
N ARG A 210 -11.22 -2.50 -2.10
CA ARG A 210 -10.02 -2.83 -1.36
C ARG A 210 -10.32 -3.03 0.11
N LEU A 211 -9.60 -3.97 0.72
CA LEU A 211 -9.71 -4.30 2.14
C LEU A 211 -8.49 -3.80 2.92
N VAL A 212 -8.73 -3.36 4.15
CA VAL A 212 -7.70 -3.04 5.14
C VAL A 212 -8.11 -3.65 6.48
N THR A 213 -7.21 -4.40 7.11
CA THR A 213 -7.47 -5.02 8.42
C THR A 213 -6.74 -4.28 9.52
N VAL A 214 -7.48 -3.81 10.53
CA VAL A 214 -6.92 -3.34 11.80
C VAL A 214 -6.95 -4.52 12.77
N THR A 215 -5.75 -4.97 13.15
CA THR A 215 -5.57 -6.08 14.09
C THR A 215 -5.73 -5.55 15.51
N VAL A 216 -6.69 -6.09 16.24
CA VAL A 216 -6.82 -5.79 17.67
C VAL A 216 -6.00 -6.82 18.43
N LEU A 217 -4.96 -6.33 19.11
CA LEU A 217 -4.25 -7.08 20.14
C LEU A 217 -5.26 -7.33 21.25
N GLU A 218 -5.66 -8.58 21.42
CA GLU A 218 -6.40 -9.00 22.59
C GLU A 218 -5.53 -8.68 23.81
N GLY A 219 -5.97 -7.73 24.62
CA GLY A 219 -5.37 -7.53 25.93
C GLY A 219 -5.53 -8.80 26.76
N VAL A 220 -4.71 -8.95 27.81
CA VAL A 220 -4.85 -9.96 28.85
C VAL A 220 -6.33 -10.08 29.25
N GLN A 221 -7.02 -11.12 28.78
CA GLN A 221 -8.44 -11.36 29.11
C GLN A 221 -8.49 -12.14 30.43
N PRO A 222 -8.87 -11.51 31.56
CA PRO A 222 -8.80 -12.17 32.85
C PRO A 222 -9.61 -13.47 32.90
N GLU A 223 -10.77 -13.48 32.23
CA GLU A 223 -11.63 -14.66 32.20
C GLU A 223 -11.06 -15.80 31.36
N ALA A 224 -10.45 -15.50 30.21
CA ALA A 224 -9.77 -16.51 29.40
C ALA A 224 -8.58 -17.13 30.15
N ILE A 225 -7.80 -16.29 30.85
CA ILE A 225 -6.67 -16.75 31.68
C ILE A 225 -7.19 -17.59 32.85
N ARG A 226 -8.24 -17.14 33.53
CA ARG A 226 -8.87 -17.88 34.63
C ARG A 226 -9.32 -19.27 34.17
N LEU A 227 -10.02 -19.35 33.05
CA LEU A 227 -10.53 -20.61 32.49
C LEU A 227 -9.39 -21.54 32.05
N ALA A 228 -8.39 -21.02 31.34
CA ALA A 228 -7.22 -21.80 30.92
C ALA A 228 -6.48 -22.39 32.13
N LEU A 229 -6.29 -21.60 33.19
CA LEU A 229 -5.68 -22.07 34.42
C LEU A 229 -6.54 -23.12 35.14
N GLN A 230 -7.87 -22.94 35.20
CA GLN A 230 -8.76 -23.93 35.81
C GLN A 230 -8.76 -25.26 35.05
N GLN A 231 -8.67 -25.23 33.72
CA GLN A 231 -8.55 -26.44 32.88
C GLN A 231 -7.24 -27.21 33.14
N LEU A 232 -6.17 -26.52 33.51
CA LEU A 232 -4.91 -27.12 33.94
C LEU A 232 -4.96 -27.64 35.40
N GLY A 233 -6.13 -27.58 36.06
CA GLY A 233 -6.34 -28.07 37.42
C GLY A 233 -5.99 -27.05 38.51
N TYR A 234 -5.75 -25.78 38.17
CA TYR A 234 -5.41 -24.77 39.16
C TYR A 234 -6.65 -24.20 39.87
N HIS A 235 -6.55 -24.01 41.18
CA HIS A 235 -7.54 -23.31 41.98
C HIS A 235 -7.33 -21.79 41.89
N VAL A 236 -7.83 -21.19 40.81
CA VAL A 236 -7.78 -19.74 40.60
C VAL A 236 -8.99 -19.07 41.23
N GLN A 237 -8.74 -18.12 42.13
CA GLN A 237 -9.78 -17.32 42.77
C GLN A 237 -10.14 -16.11 41.91
N ALA A 238 -9.14 -15.41 41.36
CA ALA A 238 -9.36 -14.24 40.50
C ALA A 238 -8.18 -14.00 39.56
N VAL A 239 -8.46 -13.38 38.40
CA VAL A 239 -7.45 -12.73 37.55
C VAL A 239 -7.92 -11.29 37.36
N GLN A 240 -7.13 -10.32 37.80
CA GLN A 240 -7.56 -8.91 37.81
C GLN A 240 -6.37 -7.96 37.91
N LEU A 241 -6.63 -6.67 37.66
CA LEU A 241 -5.68 -5.62 37.98
C LEU A 241 -5.67 -5.39 39.50
N HIS A 242 -4.51 -5.58 40.13
CA HIS A 242 -4.34 -5.32 41.55
C HIS A 242 -3.48 -4.06 41.76
N PRO A 243 -3.79 -3.20 42.74
CA PRO A 243 -2.90 -2.10 43.10
C PRO A 243 -1.55 -2.63 43.55
N LEU A 244 -0.48 -1.86 43.31
CA LEU A 244 0.87 -2.08 43.84
C LEU A 244 1.14 -1.09 44.98
N VAL A 245 2.15 -1.36 45.81
CA VAL A 245 2.60 -0.41 46.85
C VAL A 245 3.05 0.94 46.27
N SER A 246 3.51 0.95 45.02
CA SER A 246 3.87 2.17 44.29
C SER A 246 2.68 3.03 43.86
N GLY A 247 1.44 2.55 44.02
CA GLY A 247 0.22 3.19 43.50
C GLY A 247 -0.10 2.84 42.04
N ALA A 248 0.79 2.14 41.34
CA ALA A 248 0.51 1.57 40.03
C ALA A 248 -0.45 0.37 40.12
N ARG A 249 -0.86 -0.19 38.97
CA ARG A 249 -1.62 -1.45 38.90
C ARG A 249 -0.83 -2.47 38.10
N SER A 250 -1.06 -3.75 38.38
CA SER A 250 -0.42 -4.87 37.68
C SER A 250 -1.45 -5.98 37.47
N TRP A 251 -1.34 -6.71 36.36
CA TRP A 251 -2.12 -7.93 36.16
C TRP A 251 -1.71 -8.98 37.18
N THR A 252 -2.71 -9.48 37.90
CA THR A 252 -2.52 -10.39 39.01
C THR A 252 -3.40 -11.61 38.91
N VAL A 253 -2.78 -12.78 39.00
CA VAL A 253 -3.46 -14.06 39.22
C VAL A 253 -3.46 -14.34 40.72
N VAL A 254 -4.64 -14.45 41.33
CA VAL A 254 -4.81 -14.87 42.72
C VAL A 254 -5.21 -16.33 42.75
N MET A 255 -4.35 -17.17 43.33
CA MET A 255 -4.60 -18.60 43.50
C MET A 255 -4.92 -18.93 44.96
N THR A 256 -5.76 -19.93 45.17
CA THR A 256 -5.99 -20.52 46.50
C THR A 256 -4.80 -21.41 46.85
N ALA A 257 -4.27 -21.26 48.07
CA ALA A 257 -3.10 -22.03 48.52
C ALA A 257 -3.37 -23.55 48.49
N ALA A 258 -2.54 -24.31 47.76
CA ALA A 258 -2.68 -25.76 47.59
C ALA A 258 -2.13 -26.60 48.77
N CYS A 259 -2.18 -26.08 49.99
CA CYS A 259 -1.70 -26.81 51.17
C CYS A 259 -2.56 -28.01 51.64
N PRO A 260 -3.88 -28.11 51.37
CA PRO A 260 -4.68 -29.24 51.85
C PRO A 260 -4.22 -30.62 51.34
N LEU A 261 -3.50 -30.66 50.22
CA LEU A 261 -3.07 -31.90 49.55
C LEU A 261 -1.60 -32.28 49.82
N ALA A 262 -0.87 -31.49 50.61
CA ALA A 262 0.56 -31.67 50.78
C ALA A 262 0.94 -32.53 52.00
N GLN A 263 1.88 -33.47 51.82
CA GLN A 263 2.39 -34.33 52.90
C GLN A 263 3.33 -33.56 53.85
N GLY A 264 2.75 -32.84 54.82
CA GLY A 264 3.47 -32.11 55.86
C GLY A 264 3.97 -30.71 55.45
N GLU A 265 4.60 -30.00 56.39
CA GLU A 265 5.01 -28.60 56.21
C GLU A 265 5.94 -28.37 55.01
N GLY A 266 6.83 -29.32 54.71
CA GLY A 266 7.75 -29.25 53.58
C GLY A 266 7.01 -29.30 52.23
N GLY A 267 6.04 -30.20 52.11
CA GLY A 267 5.22 -30.33 50.89
C GLY A 267 4.37 -29.10 50.63
N CYS A 268 3.75 -28.52 51.67
CA CYS A 268 2.89 -27.33 51.51
C CYS A 268 3.71 -26.13 51.04
N ARG A 269 4.94 -25.96 51.54
CA ARG A 269 5.85 -24.90 51.07
C ARG A 269 6.23 -25.06 49.60
N GLN A 270 6.49 -26.29 49.15
CA GLN A 270 6.82 -26.54 47.74
C GLN A 270 5.62 -26.31 46.83
N ALA A 271 4.42 -26.79 47.20
CA ALA A 271 3.20 -26.57 46.45
C ALA A 271 2.88 -25.07 46.26
N ILE A 272 3.07 -24.27 47.31
CA ILE A 272 2.97 -22.80 47.26
C ILE A 272 3.94 -22.21 46.24
N ALA A 273 5.20 -22.63 46.27
CA ALA A 273 6.21 -22.14 45.35
C ALA A 273 5.88 -22.47 43.89
N ASP A 274 5.44 -23.69 43.63
CA ASP A 274 5.01 -24.12 42.30
C ASP A 274 3.86 -23.26 41.76
N GLN A 275 2.85 -22.95 42.59
CA GLN A 275 1.75 -22.06 42.21
C GLN A 275 2.21 -20.66 41.78
N PHE A 276 3.15 -20.06 42.52
CA PHE A 276 3.74 -18.78 42.13
C PHE A 276 4.46 -18.84 40.78
N TYR A 277 5.29 -19.87 40.55
CA TYR A 277 6.02 -20.01 39.29
C TYR A 277 5.07 -20.17 38.09
N TRP A 278 4.05 -21.00 38.22
CA TRP A 278 3.07 -21.22 37.16
C TRP A 278 2.25 -19.96 36.86
N GLY A 279 1.79 -19.25 37.90
CA GLY A 279 1.09 -17.97 37.72
C GLY A 279 1.94 -16.94 36.97
N LEU A 280 3.24 -16.85 37.29
CA LEU A 280 4.17 -15.95 36.63
C LEU A 280 4.37 -16.32 35.16
N LYS A 281 4.57 -17.61 34.86
CA LYS A 281 4.74 -18.10 33.49
C LYS A 281 3.52 -17.80 32.62
N VAL A 282 2.30 -18.03 33.14
CA VAL A 282 1.06 -17.77 32.39
C VAL A 282 0.92 -16.29 32.06
N LEU A 283 1.22 -15.41 33.01
CA LEU A 283 1.19 -13.97 32.76
C LEU A 283 2.25 -13.54 31.73
N TYR A 284 3.43 -14.15 31.76
CA TYR A 284 4.48 -13.89 30.76
C TYR A 284 4.08 -14.34 29.35
N ASP A 285 3.61 -15.59 29.21
CA ASP A 285 3.18 -16.14 27.93
C ASP A 285 1.99 -15.36 27.33
N SER A 286 1.21 -14.65 28.18
CA SER A 286 0.14 -13.74 27.74
C SER A 286 0.63 -12.39 27.17
N GLY A 287 1.95 -12.18 27.08
CA GLY A 287 2.56 -11.00 26.46
C GLY A 287 2.56 -9.76 27.36
N ALA A 288 2.54 -9.93 28.68
CA ALA A 288 2.57 -8.81 29.61
C ALA A 288 3.91 -8.07 29.58
N SER A 289 3.88 -6.78 29.23
CA SER A 289 5.05 -5.89 29.21
C SER A 289 5.28 -5.13 30.53
N GLU A 290 4.38 -5.29 31.49
CA GLU A 290 4.42 -4.66 32.80
C GLU A 290 4.95 -5.62 33.88
N PRO A 291 5.35 -5.12 35.07
CA PRO A 291 5.65 -5.99 36.20
C PRO A 291 4.52 -7.00 36.43
N LEU A 292 4.90 -8.26 36.58
CA LEU A 292 3.99 -9.39 36.77
C LEU A 292 3.79 -9.63 38.25
N THR A 293 2.54 -9.79 38.67
CA THR A 293 2.20 -10.04 40.06
C THR A 293 1.42 -11.34 40.20
N VAL A 294 1.78 -12.17 41.18
CA VAL A 294 0.97 -13.35 41.55
C VAL A 294 0.64 -13.25 43.02
N GLY A 295 -0.61 -13.53 43.36
CA GLY A 295 -1.12 -13.54 44.73
C GLY A 295 -1.48 -14.95 45.18
N LEU A 296 -1.16 -15.29 46.43
CA LEU A 296 -1.70 -16.48 47.09
C LEU A 296 -2.61 -16.08 48.24
N PHE A 297 -3.84 -16.60 48.16
CA PHE A 297 -4.83 -16.50 49.20
C PHE A 297 -4.80 -17.77 50.04
N ASP A 298 -4.51 -17.62 51.33
CA ASP A 298 -4.40 -18.74 52.28
C ASP A 298 -5.76 -19.22 52.84
N GLY A 299 -6.87 -18.62 52.39
CA GLY A 299 -8.20 -18.91 52.89
C GLY A 299 -8.61 -18.04 54.10
N ILE A 300 -7.72 -17.16 54.58
CA ILE A 300 -7.97 -16.29 55.73
C ILE A 300 -8.17 -14.84 55.23
N ARG A 301 -7.57 -13.85 55.87
CA ARG A 301 -7.81 -12.42 55.69
C ARG A 301 -6.81 -11.77 54.73
N TYR A 302 -5.70 -12.46 54.44
CA TYR A 302 -4.55 -11.87 53.79
C TYR A 302 -4.19 -12.58 52.49
N THR A 303 -3.78 -11.78 51.50
CA THR A 303 -3.18 -12.28 50.26
C THR A 303 -1.72 -11.87 50.18
N ILE A 304 -0.83 -12.84 49.95
CA ILE A 304 0.61 -12.61 49.78
C ILE A 304 0.90 -12.43 48.29
N PHE A 305 1.47 -11.28 47.93
CA PHE A 305 1.82 -10.95 46.56
C PHE A 305 3.32 -10.98 46.33
N LEU A 306 3.73 -11.56 45.20
CA LEU A 306 5.07 -11.46 44.65
C LEU A 306 5.01 -10.70 43.33
N THR A 307 5.73 -9.59 43.25
CA THR A 307 5.87 -8.80 42.01
C THR A 307 7.28 -8.95 41.44
N ILE A 308 7.39 -9.31 40.17
CA ILE A 308 8.65 -9.51 39.43
C ILE A 308 8.60 -8.75 38.11
N THR A 309 9.75 -8.26 37.64
CA THR A 309 9.84 -7.61 36.32
C THR A 309 9.90 -8.64 35.19
N PRO A 310 9.40 -8.33 33.97
CA PRO A 310 9.47 -9.25 32.83
C PRO A 310 10.89 -9.76 32.55
N ALA A 311 11.90 -8.88 32.61
CA ALA A 311 13.30 -9.24 32.39
C ALA A 311 13.83 -10.27 33.40
N THR A 312 13.47 -10.14 34.68
CA THR A 312 13.89 -11.08 35.72
C THR A 312 13.22 -12.44 35.54
N LEU A 313 11.93 -12.46 35.19
CA LEU A 313 11.24 -13.71 34.91
C LEU A 313 11.78 -14.40 33.66
N GLU A 314 12.09 -13.64 32.61
CA GLU A 314 12.71 -14.14 31.39
C GLU A 314 14.08 -14.79 31.68
N ALA A 315 14.92 -14.16 32.51
CA ALA A 315 16.19 -14.75 32.95
C ALA A 315 15.98 -16.07 33.71
N PHE A 316 14.97 -16.16 34.58
CA PHE A 316 14.63 -17.40 35.29
C PHE A 316 14.16 -18.49 34.32
N LEU A 317 13.29 -18.14 33.39
CA LEU A 317 12.73 -19.04 32.38
C LEU A 317 13.81 -19.60 31.44
N ARG A 318 14.85 -18.81 31.13
CA ARG A 318 16.04 -19.25 30.39
C ARG A 318 17.03 -20.06 31.24
N GLY A 319 16.79 -20.21 32.54
CA GLY A 319 17.67 -20.92 33.46
C GLY A 319 18.94 -20.14 33.85
N GLU A 320 18.98 -18.83 33.58
CA GLU A 320 20.11 -17.95 33.92
C GLU A 320 20.16 -17.66 35.43
N ILE A 321 19.00 -17.67 36.10
CA ILE A 321 18.89 -17.55 37.55
C ILE A 321 18.07 -18.70 38.14
N ASP A 322 18.42 -19.12 39.36
CA ASP A 322 17.66 -20.14 40.08
C ASP A 322 16.43 -19.54 40.79
N GLY A 323 15.55 -20.41 41.27
CA GLY A 323 14.34 -19.98 41.96
C GLY A 323 14.63 -19.17 43.21
N HIS A 324 15.69 -19.52 43.94
CA HIS A 324 16.11 -18.78 45.13
C HIS A 324 16.52 -17.34 44.81
N THR A 325 17.15 -17.12 43.65
CA THR A 325 17.47 -15.79 43.14
C THR A 325 16.21 -15.06 42.67
N LEU A 326 15.28 -15.76 41.99
CA LEU A 326 13.98 -15.20 41.61
C LEU A 326 13.22 -14.66 42.84
N TRP A 327 13.06 -15.46 43.90
CA TRP A 327 12.32 -15.05 45.10
C TRP A 327 12.92 -13.85 45.83
N ARG A 328 14.24 -13.67 45.76
CA ARG A 328 14.94 -12.53 46.37
C ARG A 328 14.94 -11.29 45.49
N SER A 329 14.83 -11.48 44.18
CA SER A 329 14.72 -10.38 43.23
C SER A 329 13.31 -9.77 43.17
N GLY A 330 12.29 -10.56 43.51
CA GLY A 330 10.91 -10.10 43.57
C GLY A 330 10.60 -9.27 44.82
N ARG A 331 9.58 -8.42 44.72
CA ARG A 331 9.04 -7.65 45.85
C ARG A 331 7.85 -8.39 46.45
N TRP A 332 7.95 -8.66 47.74
CA TRP A 332 6.90 -9.30 48.51
C TRP A 332 6.04 -8.28 49.24
N ASN A 333 4.72 -8.43 49.14
CA ASN A 333 3.77 -7.51 49.77
C ASN A 333 2.61 -8.32 50.38
N LEU A 334 2.00 -7.78 51.44
CA LEU A 334 0.85 -8.40 52.12
C LEU A 334 -0.36 -7.47 52.06
N TRP A 335 -1.43 -7.97 51.47
CA TRP A 335 -2.68 -7.23 51.34
C TRP A 335 -3.73 -7.80 52.28
N ASP A 336 -4.44 -6.91 52.99
CA ASP A 336 -5.63 -7.26 53.78
C ASP A 336 -6.87 -7.05 52.91
N ASP A 337 -7.50 -8.15 52.50
CA ASP A 337 -8.65 -8.13 51.59
C ASP A 337 -9.87 -7.44 52.20
N TRP A 338 -10.02 -7.46 53.54
CA TRP A 338 -11.18 -6.85 54.20
C TRP A 338 -11.06 -5.34 54.34
N SER A 339 -9.87 -4.85 54.66
CA SER A 339 -9.63 -3.41 54.80
C SER A 339 -9.18 -2.74 53.49
N SER A 340 -8.87 -3.53 52.46
CA SER A 340 -8.32 -3.06 51.19
C SER A 340 -7.07 -2.19 51.40
N ARG A 341 -6.15 -2.66 52.26
CA ARG A 341 -4.93 -1.94 52.60
C ARG A 341 -3.71 -2.85 52.63
N TRP A 342 -2.58 -2.28 52.25
CA TRP A 342 -1.27 -2.89 52.44
C TRP A 342 -0.92 -2.95 53.93
N GLN A 343 -0.41 -4.10 54.36
CA GLN A 343 0.11 -4.33 55.70
C GLN A 343 1.64 -4.28 55.69
N SER A 344 2.25 -3.82 56.78
CA SER A 344 3.71 -3.86 56.96
C SER A 344 4.18 -5.33 56.98
N PHE A 345 4.91 -5.74 55.95
CA PHE A 345 5.35 -7.12 55.81
C PHE A 345 6.75 -7.31 56.41
N GLU A 346 6.83 -7.65 57.70
CA GLU A 346 8.06 -8.11 58.34
C GLU A 346 8.06 -9.64 58.49
N ARG A 347 8.30 -10.37 57.39
CA ARG A 347 8.68 -11.80 57.50
C ARG A 347 9.83 -12.13 56.57
N SER A 348 11.02 -12.27 57.16
CA SER A 348 12.23 -12.89 56.59
C SER A 348 12.05 -14.36 56.16
N ALA A 349 10.88 -14.95 56.44
CA ALA A 349 10.60 -16.36 56.26
C ALA A 349 10.48 -16.83 54.80
N PHE A 350 10.25 -15.94 53.82
CA PHE A 350 10.14 -16.34 52.41
C PHE A 350 11.44 -16.18 51.63
N THR A 351 12.21 -15.12 51.89
CA THR A 351 13.49 -14.86 51.20
C THR A 351 14.63 -15.79 51.63
N ALA A 352 14.52 -16.41 52.81
CA ALA A 352 15.50 -17.38 53.32
C ALA A 352 15.25 -18.84 52.88
N LYS A 353 14.16 -19.11 52.13
CA LYS A 353 13.76 -20.48 51.76
C LYS A 353 14.34 -20.89 50.40
N ARG A 354 14.84 -22.12 50.33
CA ARG A 354 15.16 -22.80 49.07
C ARG A 354 13.95 -23.61 48.63
N PHE A 355 13.54 -23.42 47.40
CA PHE A 355 12.47 -24.18 46.76
C PHE A 355 13.04 -24.95 45.58
N ILE A 356 12.53 -26.15 45.34
CA ILE A 356 12.86 -26.88 44.12
C ILE A 356 12.15 -26.15 42.98
N THR A 357 12.88 -25.80 41.94
CA THR A 357 12.28 -25.16 40.77
C THR A 357 11.89 -26.22 39.75
N PRO A 358 10.64 -26.21 39.26
CA PRO A 358 10.29 -26.99 38.09
C PRO A 358 11.23 -26.59 36.94
N ARG A 359 11.77 -27.57 36.22
CA ARG A 359 12.38 -27.26 34.91
C ARG A 359 11.24 -26.97 33.95
N PHE A 360 11.07 -25.71 33.60
CA PHE A 360 10.22 -25.33 32.48
C PHE A 360 10.98 -25.73 31.21
N VAL A 361 10.54 -26.82 30.57
CA VAL A 361 11.06 -27.20 29.26
C VAL A 361 10.45 -26.23 28.26
N TYR A 362 11.29 -25.42 27.63
CA TYR A 362 10.94 -24.59 26.48
C TYR A 362 10.90 -25.42 25.20
#